data_AF-A0A8T8I7L6-F1
#
_entry.id   AF-A0A8T8I7L6-F1
#
_cell.length_a   1.000
_cell.length_b   1.000
_cell.length_c   1.000
_cell.angle_alpha   90.00
_cell.angle_beta   90.00
_cell.angle_gamma   90.00
#
_symmetry.space_group_name_H-M   'P 1'
#
loop_
_entity.id
_entity.type
_entity.pdbx_description
1 polymer ?
#
loop_
_entity_poly.entity_id
_entity_poly.type
_entity_poly.pdbx_seq_one_letter_code
_entity_poly.pdbx_strand_id
1 'polypeptide(L)' 'MIIKKVFKLGNRAILSLDASLPVNFKNHIDVLIEGVVYHDAILPMTNGDAKRADVSIMFNGNDDIVGKELKFLF' A
#
# COMPACT_ATOMS: atom_id res chain seq x y z
N MET A 1 -6.78 -7.46 1.00
CA MET A 1 -5.58 -7.68 1.88
C MET A 1 -5.69 -6.71 3.05
N ILE A 2 -5.37 -7.11 4.28
CA ILE A 2 -5.56 -6.25 5.46
C ILE A 2 -4.30 -5.45 5.75
N ILE A 3 -4.46 -4.15 6.01
CA ILE A 3 -3.36 -3.26 6.39
C ILE A 3 -3.03 -3.48 7.87
N LYS A 4 -1.82 -3.95 8.17
CA LYS A 4 -1.34 -4.19 9.55
C LYS A 4 -0.66 -2.99 10.17
N LYS A 5 0.12 -2.24 9.38
CA LYS A 5 0.88 -1.08 9.84
C LYS A 5 0.93 -0.03 8.74
N VAL A 6 1.02 1.22 9.17
CA VAL A 6 1.17 2.38 8.28
C VAL A 6 2.36 3.19 8.78
N PHE A 7 3.27 3.50 7.88
CA PHE A 7 4.39 4.40 8.14
C PHE A 7 4.38 5.55 7.14
N LYS A 8 4.31 6.78 7.62
CA LYS A 8 4.33 7.96 6.76
C LYS A 8 5.78 8.39 6.48
N LEU A 9 6.11 8.58 5.21
CA LEU A 9 7.39 9.08 4.74
C LEU A 9 7.16 10.23 3.76
N GLY A 10 7.22 11.46 4.26
CA GLY A 10 6.92 12.65 3.47
C GLY A 10 5.48 12.62 2.92
N ASN A 11 5.36 12.65 1.59
CA ASN A 11 4.08 12.63 0.88
C ASN A 11 3.56 11.22 0.56
N ARG A 12 4.24 10.17 1.05
CA ARG A 12 3.82 8.78 0.84
C ARG A 12 3.53 8.09 2.17
N ALA A 13 2.66 7.09 2.11
CA ALA A 13 2.41 6.15 3.20
C ALA A 13 2.82 4.74 2.75
N ILE A 14 3.64 4.07 3.57
CA ILE A 14 4.01 2.67 3.42
C ILE A 14 3.03 1.85 4.24
N LEU A 15 2.32 0.94 3.59
CA LEU A 15 1.35 0.04 4.18
C LEU A 15 1.97 -1.35 4.24
N SER A 16 2.14 -1.89 5.44
CA SER A 16 2.48 -3.30 5.62
C SER A 16 1.20 -4.11 5.66
N LEU A 17 1.13 -5.14 4.82
CA LEU A 17 -0.03 -5.97 4.59
C LEU A 17 0.08 -7.29 5.36
N ASP A 18 -1.07 -7.92 5.56
CA ASP A 18 -1.17 -9.23 6.21
C ASP A 18 -0.70 -10.40 5.35
N ALA A 19 -0.72 -10.22 4.03
CA ALA A 19 -0.31 -11.18 3.02
C ALA A 19 0.64 -10.53 2.00
N SER A 20 1.28 -11.37 1.18
CA SER A 20 2.11 -10.88 0.09
C SER A 20 1.26 -10.37 -1.08
N LEU A 21 1.66 -9.25 -1.66
CA LEU A 21 1.24 -8.72 -2.94
C LEU A 21 1.34 -9.79 -4.02
N PRO A 22 0.36 -9.85 -4.93
CA PRO A 22 0.34 -10.86 -5.97
C PRO A 22 1.55 -10.70 -6.91
N VAL A 23 2.01 -11.80 -7.51
CA VAL A 23 3.23 -11.84 -8.34
C VAL A 23 3.14 -10.85 -9.52
N ASN A 24 1.93 -10.64 -10.03
CA ASN A 24 1.62 -9.74 -11.14
C ASN A 24 1.35 -8.28 -10.72
N PHE A 25 1.52 -7.91 -9.45
CA PHE A 25 1.39 -6.51 -9.01
C PHE A 25 2.31 -5.60 -9.82
N LYS A 26 1.75 -4.52 -10.37
CA LYS A 26 2.47 -3.51 -11.14
C LYS A 26 2.59 -2.23 -10.31
N ASN A 27 3.70 -1.52 -10.48
CA ASN A 27 3.84 -0.16 -9.94
C ASN A 27 2.91 0.81 -10.69
N HIS A 28 2.61 1.93 -10.04
CA HIS A 28 1.81 3.03 -10.58
C HIS A 28 0.35 2.63 -10.84
N ILE A 29 -0.22 1.79 -9.97
CA ILE A 29 -1.64 1.43 -10.01
C ILE A 29 -2.42 2.15 -8.92
N ASP A 30 -3.73 2.26 -9.10
CA ASP A 30 -4.61 2.78 -8.07
C ASP A 30 -5.07 1.65 -7.13
N VAL A 31 -5.26 2.00 -5.86
CA VAL A 31 -5.79 1.09 -4.84
C VAL A 31 -6.97 1.71 -4.14
N LEU A 32 -7.87 0.85 -3.68
CA LEU A 32 -9.06 1.22 -2.92
C LEU A 32 -8.90 0.77 -1.48
N ILE A 33 -9.11 1.69 -0.55
CA ILE A 33 -9.09 1.43 0.89
C ILE A 33 -10.35 2.08 1.49
N GLU A 34 -11.27 1.27 2.03
CA GLU A 34 -12.59 1.72 2.55
C GLU A 34 -13.32 2.72 1.62
N GLY A 35 -13.37 2.43 0.32
CA GLY A 35 -14.07 3.28 -0.65
C GLY A 35 -13.31 4.53 -1.08
N VAL A 36 -12.12 4.80 -0.52
CA VAL A 36 -11.25 5.90 -0.94
C VAL A 36 -10.18 5.38 -1.88
N VAL A 37 -10.02 6.07 -3.02
CA VAL A 37 -8.97 5.76 -3.99
C VAL A 37 -7.67 6.44 -3.57
N TYR A 38 -6.61 5.65 -3.52
CA TYR A 38 -5.24 6.09 -3.32
C TYR A 38 -4.47 5.82 -4.59
N HIS A 39 -3.81 6.88 -5.08
CA HIS A 39 -3.10 6.84 -6.34
C HIS A 39 -1.64 6.44 -6.17
N ASP A 40 -1.07 5.98 -7.28
CA ASP A 40 0.36 5.71 -7.43
C ASP A 40 0.87 4.68 -6.41
N ALA A 41 0.19 3.54 -6.29
CA ALA A 41 0.66 2.42 -5.49
C ALA A 41 1.88 1.77 -6.15
N ILE A 42 2.97 1.64 -5.40
CA ILE A 42 4.22 1.03 -5.85
C ILE A 42 4.75 0.02 -4.82
N LEU A 43 5.53 -0.95 -5.29
CA LEU A 43 6.31 -1.83 -4.43
C LEU A 43 7.50 -1.03 -3.86
N PRO A 44 7.57 -0.80 -2.54
CA PRO A 44 8.72 -0.15 -1.95
C PRO A 44 9.93 -1.11 -2.01
N MET A 45 11.06 -0.63 -2.52
CA MET A 45 12.33 -1.37 -2.43
C MET A 45 13.01 -1.04 -1.11
N THR A 46 12.79 -1.84 -0.07
CA THR A 46 13.50 -1.69 1.21
C THR A 46 14.73 -2.60 1.24
N ASN A 47 15.93 -2.01 1.24
CA ASN A 47 17.22 -2.63 1.60
C ASN A 47 17.54 -4.02 1.01
N GLY A 48 17.12 -4.30 -0.23
CA GLY A 48 17.38 -5.57 -0.90
C GLY A 48 16.56 -6.76 -0.38
N ASP A 49 15.72 -6.55 0.64
CA ASP A 49 14.83 -7.57 1.19
C ASP A 49 13.45 -7.41 0.53
N ALA A 50 13.20 -8.24 -0.48
CA ALA A 50 12.02 -8.18 -1.34
C ALA A 50 10.78 -8.78 -0.64
N LYS A 51 10.49 -8.39 0.60
CA LYS A 51 9.21 -8.74 1.20
C LYS A 51 8.13 -8.02 0.42
N ARG A 52 7.50 -8.74 -0.51
CA ARG A 52 6.33 -8.31 -1.28
C ARG A 52 5.10 -8.16 -0.37
N ALA A 53 5.24 -7.71 0.87
CA ALA A 53 4.14 -7.52 1.81
C ALA A 53 3.95 -6.04 2.16
N ASP A 54 4.74 -5.13 1.57
CA ASP A 54 4.60 -3.70 1.75
C ASP A 54 4.16 -3.04 0.44
N VAL A 55 3.33 -2.00 0.52
CA VAL A 55 2.94 -1.16 -0.62
C VAL A 55 3.05 0.31 -0.24
N SER A 56 3.59 1.14 -1.14
CA SER A 56 3.72 2.58 -0.94
C SER A 56 2.70 3.31 -1.78
N ILE A 57 1.90 4.17 -1.17
CA ILE A 57 0.84 4.96 -1.80
C ILE A 57 1.05 6.46 -1.57
N MET A 58 0.46 7.30 -2.42
CA MET A 58 0.41 8.75 -2.15
C MET A 58 -0.51 9.04 -0.96
N PHE A 59 0.00 9.76 0.03
CA PHE A 59 -0.77 10.13 1.21
C PHE A 59 -1.78 11.22 0.84
N ASN A 60 -3.06 10.97 1.11
CA ASN A 60 -4.16 11.89 0.77
C ASN A 60 -4.72 12.66 1.99
N GLY A 61 -4.06 12.61 3.14
CA GLY A 61 -4.51 13.27 4.37
C GLY A 61 -5.23 12.35 5.36
N ASN A 62 -5.59 11.12 4.97
CA ASN A 62 -6.23 10.14 5.86
C ASN A 62 -5.22 9.13 6.40
N ASP A 63 -5.06 9.11 7.72
CA ASP A 63 -4.13 8.27 8.48
C ASP A 63 -4.81 7.06 9.15
N ASP A 64 -6.13 7.08 9.29
CA ASP A 64 -6.91 5.96 9.82
C ASP A 64 -7.09 4.89 8.73
N ILE A 65 -6.02 4.16 8.41
CA ILE A 65 -6.05 3.04 7.45
C ILE A 65 -5.58 1.70 7.97
N VAL A 66 -5.18 1.62 9.24
CA VAL A 66 -4.82 0.35 9.88
C VAL A 66 -6.07 -0.50 10.10
N GLY A 67 -5.98 -1.80 9.81
CA GLY A 67 -7.08 -2.76 9.91
C GLY A 67 -8.04 -2.76 8.72
N LYS A 68 -7.92 -1.78 7.81
CA LYS A 68 -8.79 -1.64 6.63
C LYS A 68 -8.36 -2.57 5.50
N GLU A 69 -9.32 -2.92 4.65
CA GLU A 69 -9.09 -3.77 3.48
C GLU A 69 -8.53 -2.94 2.32
N LEU A 70 -7.37 -3.36 1.81
CA LEU A 70 -6.80 -2.90 0.54
C LEU A 70 -7.25 -3.80 -0.61
N LYS A 71 -7.79 -3.16 -1.65
CA LYS A 71 -8.15 -3.74 -2.94
C LYS A 71 -7.38 -3.05 -4.05
N PHE A 72 -6.94 -3.81 -5.03
CA PHE A 72 -6.29 -3.25 -6.22
C PHE A 72 -7.33 -2.99 -7.29
N LEU A 73 -7.20 -1.85 -7.97
CA LEU A 73 -7.98 -1.51 -9.15
C LEU A 73 -7.09 -1.82 -10.36
N PHE A 74 -7.25 -3.01 -10.94
CA PHE A 74 -6.48 -3.45 -12.11
C PHE A 74 -7.28 -3.24 -13.40
#